data_AF-A0A7R9ZHT0-F1
#
_entry.id   AF-A0A7R9ZHT0-F1
#
_cell.length_a   1.000
_cell.length_b   1.000
_cell.length_c   1.000
_cell.angle_alpha   90.00
_cell.angle_beta   90.00
_cell.angle_gamma   90.00
#
_symmetry.space_group_name_H-M   'P 1'
#
loop_
_entity.id
_entity.type
_entity.pdbx_description
1 polymer ?
#
loop_
_entity_poly.entity_id
_entity_poly.type
_entity_poly.pdbx_seq_one_letter_code
_entity_poly.pdbx_strand_id
1 'polypeptide(L)'
;AHFALEQDRALLAAVDKFGYGNWEAVREELRSDVHLQFQHAVQGMNQDMIGKRIDYRMRQMEKEVEAREKKLKSEKPANVVAAEKAIAAIKEMEQWESKARDLELRGDNAPSLGLLSEEARAVMEERLEERQTSISRLREIETQVRGCK
;
A
#
# COMPACT_ATOMS: atom_id res chain seq x y z
N ALA A 1 3.09 37.57 -4.41
CA ALA A 1 1.99 37.49 -3.43
C ALA A 1 1.65 36.02 -3.23
N HIS A 2 1.59 35.55 -1.98
CA HIS A 2 1.20 34.19 -1.65
C HIS A 2 -0.33 34.07 -1.79
N PHE A 3 -0.81 33.19 -2.67
CA PHE A 3 -2.25 32.89 -2.78
C PHE A 3 -2.61 31.80 -1.77
N ALA A 4 -3.65 32.03 -1.00
CA ALA A 4 -4.18 31.02 -0.09
C ALA A 4 -4.94 29.93 -0.86
N LEU A 5 -5.05 28.75 -0.25
CA LEU A 5 -5.75 27.62 -0.87
C LEU A 5 -7.24 27.92 -1.04
N GLU A 6 -7.87 28.67 -0.13
CA GLU A 6 -9.28 29.06 -0.28
C GLU A 6 -9.51 29.94 -1.51
N GLN A 7 -8.54 30.79 -1.83
CA GLN A 7 -8.61 31.69 -3.00
C GLN A 7 -8.51 30.91 -4.30
N ASP A 8 -7.60 29.93 -4.37
CA ASP A 8 -7.50 29.02 -5.52
C ASP A 8 -8.77 28.17 -5.70
N ARG A 9 -9.40 27.74 -4.59
CA ARG A 9 -10.67 26.99 -4.63
C ARG A 9 -11.79 27.85 -5.21
N ALA A 10 -11.94 29.08 -4.73
CA ALA A 10 -12.96 29.99 -5.25
C ALA A 10 -12.75 30.29 -6.74
N LEU A 11 -11.50 30.52 -7.16
CA LEU A 11 -11.13 30.70 -8.56
C LEU A 11 -11.52 29.49 -9.42
N LEU A 12 -11.15 28.28 -9.01
CA LEU A 12 -11.48 27.06 -9.75
C LEU A 12 -12.99 26.78 -9.78
N ALA A 13 -13.70 27.02 -8.68
CA ALA A 13 -15.16 26.86 -8.62
C ALA A 13 -15.89 27.86 -9.55
N ALA A 14 -15.42 29.11 -9.60
CA ALA A 14 -15.97 30.09 -10.53
C ALA A 14 -15.69 29.69 -11.98
N VAL A 15 -14.50 29.16 -12.29
CA VAL A 15 -14.18 28.66 -13.64
C VAL A 15 -15.03 27.45 -14.02
N ASP A 16 -15.28 26.54 -13.08
CA ASP A 16 -16.19 25.40 -13.30
C ASP A 16 -17.62 25.87 -13.60
N LYS A 17 -18.09 26.89 -12.87
CA LYS A 17 -19.43 27.48 -13.04
C LYS A 17 -19.61 28.23 -14.36
N PHE A 18 -18.64 29.04 -14.78
CA PHE A 18 -18.76 29.96 -15.92
C PHE A 18 -18.03 29.52 -17.18
N GLY A 19 -17.23 28.46 -17.09
CA GLY A 19 -16.40 27.94 -18.17
C GLY A 19 -15.01 28.58 -18.23
N TYR A 20 -14.04 27.76 -18.63
CA TYR A 20 -12.67 28.20 -18.90
C TYR A 20 -12.64 29.24 -20.04
N GLY A 21 -11.89 30.32 -19.86
CA GLY A 21 -11.80 31.43 -20.82
C GLY A 21 -12.79 32.57 -20.55
N ASN A 22 -13.86 32.33 -19.77
CA ASN A 22 -14.85 33.37 -19.43
C ASN A 22 -14.41 34.21 -18.21
N TRP A 23 -13.23 34.82 -18.32
CA TRP A 23 -12.56 35.49 -17.19
C TRP A 23 -13.32 36.70 -16.65
N GLU A 24 -14.13 37.34 -17.48
CA GLU A 24 -14.99 38.44 -17.04
C GLU A 24 -16.06 37.93 -16.06
N ALA A 25 -16.81 36.90 -16.43
CA ALA A 25 -17.82 36.31 -15.54
C ALA A 25 -17.19 35.76 -14.24
N VAL A 26 -16.04 35.09 -14.36
CA VAL A 26 -15.27 34.60 -13.20
C VAL A 26 -14.87 35.74 -12.27
N ARG A 27 -14.37 36.85 -12.83
CA ARG A 27 -13.95 38.02 -12.04
C ARG A 27 -15.13 38.67 -11.33
N GLU A 28 -16.27 38.82 -12.00
CA GLU A 28 -17.45 39.43 -11.39
C GLU A 28 -18.03 38.55 -10.28
N GLU A 29 -18.03 37.23 -10.43
CA GLU A 29 -18.41 36.31 -9.35
C GLU A 29 -17.53 36.51 -8.11
N LEU A 30 -16.21 36.53 -8.29
CA LEU A 30 -15.26 36.69 -7.17
C LEU A 30 -15.43 38.02 -6.45
N ARG A 31 -15.83 39.08 -7.18
CA ARG A 31 -16.12 40.41 -6.61
C ARG A 31 -17.45 40.47 -5.88
N SER A 32 -18.42 39.71 -6.36
CA SER A 32 -19.75 39.64 -5.74
C SER A 32 -19.77 38.78 -4.47
N ASP A 33 -18.77 37.91 -4.28
CA ASP A 33 -18.68 37.04 -3.11
C ASP A 33 -18.26 37.81 -1.85
N VAL A 34 -19.19 37.86 -0.88
CA VAL A 34 -19.00 38.50 0.43
C VAL A 34 -17.84 37.88 1.21
N HIS A 35 -17.58 36.58 1.05
CA HIS A 35 -16.49 35.88 1.73
C HIS A 35 -15.10 36.28 1.19
N LEU A 36 -15.05 36.82 -0.03
CA LEU A 36 -13.82 37.28 -0.67
C LEU A 36 -13.67 38.80 -0.62
N GLN A 37 -14.62 39.54 -0.03
CA GLN A 37 -14.65 41.00 -0.05
C GLN A 37 -13.35 41.64 0.45
N PHE A 38 -12.75 41.09 1.50
CA PHE A 38 -11.49 41.59 2.08
C PHE A 38 -10.24 40.87 1.55
N GLN A 39 -10.42 39.91 0.64
CA GLN A 39 -9.34 39.16 0.02
C GLN A 39 -8.76 39.95 -1.16
N HIS A 40 -8.02 41.04 -0.85
CA HIS A 40 -7.49 41.99 -1.83
C HIS A 40 -6.69 41.33 -2.97
N ALA A 41 -6.01 40.21 -2.70
CA ALA A 41 -5.26 39.46 -3.71
C ALA A 41 -6.16 38.92 -4.84
N VAL A 42 -7.38 38.47 -4.52
CA VAL A 42 -8.37 37.96 -5.48
C VAL A 42 -9.18 39.11 -6.08
N GLN A 43 -9.61 40.05 -5.24
CA GLN A 43 -10.40 41.22 -5.67
C GLN A 43 -9.66 42.10 -6.69
N GLY A 44 -8.33 42.20 -6.57
CA GLY A 44 -7.48 42.99 -7.44
C GLY A 44 -7.05 42.30 -8.75
N MET A 45 -7.45 41.05 -9.00
CA MET A 45 -7.02 40.34 -10.20
C MET A 45 -7.67 40.92 -11.47
N ASN A 46 -6.86 41.15 -12.49
CA ASN A 46 -7.35 41.38 -13.85
C ASN A 46 -7.55 40.02 -14.57
N GLN A 47 -8.18 40.04 -15.75
CA GLN A 47 -8.49 38.81 -16.50
C GLN A 47 -7.23 37.99 -16.85
N ASP A 48 -6.13 38.64 -17.19
CA ASP A 48 -4.85 37.99 -17.50
C ASP A 48 -4.24 37.28 -16.27
N MET A 49 -4.31 37.91 -15.09
CA MET A 49 -3.87 37.30 -13.83
C MET A 49 -4.72 36.08 -13.47
N ILE A 50 -6.04 36.15 -13.70
CA ILE A 50 -6.96 35.02 -13.49
C ILE A 50 -6.56 33.86 -14.41
N GLY A 51 -6.45 34.11 -15.72
CA GLY A 51 -6.04 33.09 -16.69
C GLY A 51 -4.72 32.43 -16.31
N LYS A 52 -3.68 33.22 -16.05
CA LYS A 52 -2.35 32.71 -15.63
C LYS A 52 -2.42 31.88 -14.35
N ARG A 53 -3.24 32.28 -13.37
CA ARG A 53 -3.38 31.56 -12.11
C ARG A 53 -4.09 30.23 -12.30
N ILE A 54 -5.16 30.21 -13.08
CA ILE A 54 -5.89 28.98 -13.41
C ILE A 54 -4.98 28.03 -14.18
N ASP A 55 -4.26 28.49 -15.20
CA ASP A 55 -3.32 27.66 -15.96
C ASP A 55 -2.21 27.06 -15.09
N TYR A 56 -1.74 27.83 -14.11
CA TYR A 56 -0.78 27.34 -13.14
C TYR A 56 -1.39 26.23 -12.27
N ARG A 57 -2.61 26.42 -11.75
CA ARG A 57 -3.31 25.44 -10.89
C ARG A 57 -3.70 24.17 -11.65
N MET A 58 -4.16 24.30 -12.89
CA MET A 58 -4.48 23.15 -13.75
C MET A 58 -3.24 22.29 -13.99
N ARG A 59 -2.09 22.90 -14.35
CA ARG A 59 -0.82 22.17 -14.51
C ARG A 59 -0.33 21.49 -13.23
N GLN A 60 -0.57 22.10 -12.06
CA GLN A 60 -0.25 21.46 -10.78
C GLN A 60 -1.16 20.25 -10.53
N MET A 61 -2.46 20.39 -10.79
CA MET A 61 -3.42 19.30 -10.66
C MET A 61 -3.11 18.12 -11.59
N GLU A 62 -2.76 18.39 -12.86
CA GLU A 62 -2.34 17.35 -13.81
C GLU A 62 -1.15 16.54 -13.30
N LYS A 63 -0.13 17.22 -12.76
CA LYS A 63 1.04 16.56 -12.16
C LYS A 63 0.67 15.73 -10.93
N GLU A 64 -0.23 16.23 -10.09
CA GLU A 64 -0.72 15.47 -8.94
C GLU A 64 -1.49 14.21 -9.36
N VAL A 65 -2.34 14.31 -10.39
CA VAL A 65 -3.06 13.18 -10.96
C VAL A 65 -2.09 12.14 -11.51
N GLU A 66 -1.11 12.55 -12.32
CA GLU A 66 -0.08 11.66 -12.86
C GLU A 66 0.69 10.94 -11.74
N ALA A 67 1.09 11.66 -10.68
CA ALA A 67 1.78 11.08 -9.54
C ALA A 67 0.92 10.06 -8.78
N ARG A 68 -0.38 10.34 -8.60
CA ARG A 68 -1.33 9.43 -7.95
C ARG A 68 -1.57 8.18 -8.79
N GLU A 69 -1.74 8.32 -10.10
CA GLU A 69 -1.89 7.19 -11.02
C GLU A 69 -0.65 6.32 -11.05
N LYS A 70 0.55 6.90 -11.08
CA LYS A 70 1.81 6.16 -11.02
C LYS A 70 1.92 5.37 -9.73
N LYS A 71 1.57 6.00 -8.60
CA LYS A 71 1.56 5.35 -7.29
C LYS A 71 0.58 4.17 -7.28
N LEU A 72 -0.65 4.38 -7.73
CA LEU A 72 -1.68 3.34 -7.80
C LEU A 72 -1.28 2.17 -8.69
N LYS A 73 -0.64 2.44 -9.84
CA LYS A 73 -0.12 1.39 -10.73
C LYS A 73 1.02 0.58 -10.11
N SER A 74 1.79 1.18 -9.20
CA SER A 74 2.91 0.53 -8.50
C SER A 74 2.50 -0.19 -7.22
N GLU A 75 1.33 0.12 -6.67
CA GLU A 75 0.81 -0.52 -5.47
C GLU A 75 0.37 -1.94 -5.79
N LYS A 76 1.05 -2.92 -5.18
CA LYS A 76 0.66 -4.33 -5.30
C LYS A 76 -0.67 -4.54 -4.57
N PRO A 77 -1.62 -5.27 -5.17
CA PRO A 77 -2.84 -5.68 -4.48
C PRO A 77 -2.52 -6.44 -3.18
N ALA A 78 -3.33 -6.23 -2.13
CA ALA A 78 -3.08 -6.80 -0.80
C ALA A 78 -2.98 -8.34 -0.81
N ASN A 79 -3.77 -9.00 -1.65
CA ASN A 79 -3.72 -10.46 -1.85
C ASN A 79 -2.39 -10.92 -2.46
N VAL A 80 -1.81 -10.15 -3.39
CA VAL A 80 -0.49 -10.45 -3.98
C VAL A 80 0.60 -10.31 -2.93
N VAL A 81 0.56 -9.26 -2.12
CA VAL A 81 1.52 -9.06 -1.01
C VAL A 81 1.43 -10.19 0.01
N ALA A 82 0.21 -10.59 0.39
CA ALA A 82 0.00 -11.72 1.31
C ALA A 82 0.53 -13.04 0.73
N ALA A 83 0.26 -13.31 -0.56
CA ALA A 83 0.76 -14.50 -1.23
C ALA A 83 2.30 -14.52 -1.33
N GLU A 84 2.93 -13.39 -1.66
CA GLU A 84 4.40 -13.27 -1.68
C GLU A 84 5.01 -13.54 -0.29
N LYS A 85 4.39 -13.02 0.77
CA LYS A 85 4.81 -13.26 2.15
C LYS A 85 4.69 -14.74 2.55
N ALA A 86 3.58 -15.38 2.20
CA ALA A 86 3.38 -16.81 2.44
C ALA A 86 4.40 -17.66 1.69
N ILE A 87 4.66 -17.36 0.42
CA ILE A 87 5.68 -18.04 -0.40
C ILE A 87 7.07 -17.86 0.21
N ALA A 88 7.40 -16.66 0.71
CA ALA A 88 8.68 -16.40 1.36
C ALA A 88 8.84 -17.24 2.64
N ALA A 89 7.80 -17.30 3.48
CA ALA A 89 7.79 -18.11 4.70
C ALA A 89 7.96 -19.61 4.41
N ILE A 90 7.29 -20.14 3.38
CA ILE A 90 7.45 -21.54 2.94
C ILE A 90 8.90 -21.80 2.52
N LYS A 91 9.49 -20.93 1.69
CA LYS A 91 10.87 -21.07 1.23
C LYS A 91 11.88 -21.03 2.37
N GLU A 92 11.67 -20.17 3.35
CA GLU A 92 12.52 -20.07 4.53
C GLU A 92 12.48 -21.36 5.36
N MET A 93 11.27 -21.88 5.59
CA MET A 93 11.06 -23.15 6.28
C MET A 93 11.70 -24.32 5.50
N GLU A 94 11.56 -24.38 4.18
CA GLU A 94 12.20 -25.42 3.34
C GLU A 94 13.74 -25.37 3.42
N GLN A 95 14.32 -24.16 3.41
CA GLN A 95 15.77 -23.98 3.59
C GLN A 95 16.22 -24.45 4.97
N TRP A 96 15.44 -24.15 6.01
CA TRP A 96 15.70 -24.63 7.36
C TRP A 96 15.64 -26.15 7.43
N GLU A 97 14.61 -26.78 6.85
CA GLU A 97 14.47 -28.25 6.83
C GLU A 97 15.66 -28.91 6.12
N SER A 98 16.07 -28.36 4.96
CA SER A 98 17.24 -28.84 4.23
C SER A 98 18.50 -28.77 5.08
N LYS A 99 18.72 -27.62 5.75
CA LYS A 99 19.89 -27.42 6.61
C LYS A 99 19.86 -28.32 7.84
N ALA A 100 18.69 -28.50 8.46
CA ALA A 100 18.52 -29.40 9.58
C ALA A 100 18.89 -30.82 9.20
N ARG A 101 18.38 -31.30 8.06
CA ARG A 101 18.68 -32.64 7.56
C ARG A 101 20.16 -32.84 7.22
N ASP A 102 20.81 -31.84 6.62
CA ASP A 102 22.24 -31.89 6.34
C ASP A 102 23.10 -31.97 7.60
N LEU A 103 22.71 -31.27 8.68
CA LEU A 103 23.40 -31.32 9.97
C LEU A 103 23.20 -32.66 10.66
N GLU A 104 21.96 -33.18 10.66
CA GLU A 104 21.66 -34.50 11.21
C GLU A 104 22.47 -35.61 10.53
N LEU A 105 22.61 -35.55 9.20
CA LEU A 105 23.44 -36.50 8.44
C LEU A 105 24.93 -36.43 8.80
N ARG A 106 25.40 -35.27 9.29
CA ARG A 106 26.78 -35.07 9.79
C ARG A 106 26.94 -35.44 11.26
N GLY A 107 25.85 -35.77 11.95
CA GLY A 107 25.83 -36.06 13.39
C GLY A 107 25.72 -34.81 14.28
N ASP A 108 25.46 -33.65 13.69
CA ASP A 108 25.23 -32.39 14.41
C ASP A 108 23.75 -32.20 14.76
N ASN A 109 23.46 -31.31 15.70
CA ASN A 109 22.09 -30.97 16.07
C ASN A 109 21.42 -30.07 15.01
N ALA A 110 20.11 -30.26 14.82
CA ALA A 110 19.31 -29.38 13.99
C ALA A 110 19.36 -27.91 14.50
N PRO A 111 19.29 -26.91 13.60
CA PRO A 111 19.21 -25.50 13.99
C PRO A 111 17.98 -25.24 14.86
N SER A 112 18.02 -24.19 15.69
CA SER A 112 16.83 -23.82 16.46
C SER A 112 15.71 -23.31 15.54
N LEU A 113 14.46 -23.68 15.84
CA LEU A 113 13.27 -23.12 15.19
C LEU A 113 13.08 -21.63 15.51
N GLY A 114 13.67 -21.12 16.59
CA GLY A 114 13.66 -19.70 16.92
C GLY A 114 14.46 -18.82 15.96
N LEU A 115 15.17 -19.41 15.00
CA LEU A 115 15.87 -18.68 13.94
C LEU A 115 14.97 -18.37 12.74
N LEU A 116 13.78 -18.98 12.67
CA LEU A 116 12.78 -18.70 11.62
C LEU A 116 12.03 -17.41 11.93
N SER A 117 11.57 -16.73 10.87
CA SER A 117 10.53 -15.71 10.99
C SER A 117 9.26 -16.24 11.64
N GLU A 118 8.44 -15.37 12.24
CA GLU A 118 7.19 -15.80 12.90
C GLU A 118 6.27 -16.54 11.92
N GLU A 119 6.18 -16.05 10.67
CA GLU A 119 5.38 -16.67 9.63
C GLU A 119 5.95 -18.03 9.19
N ALA A 120 7.27 -18.14 9.02
CA ALA A 120 7.89 -19.42 8.67
C ALA A 120 7.77 -20.43 9.82
N ARG A 121 7.83 -19.97 11.07
CA ARG A 121 7.62 -20.82 12.25
C ARG A 121 6.19 -21.33 12.32
N ALA A 122 5.19 -20.49 12.07
CA ALA A 122 3.79 -20.91 12.03
C ALA A 122 3.55 -21.99 10.96
N VAL A 123 4.13 -21.81 9.76
CA VAL A 123 4.09 -22.83 8.69
C VAL A 123 4.77 -24.13 9.13
N MET A 124 5.89 -24.05 9.84
CA MET A 124 6.60 -25.23 10.34
C MET A 124 5.80 -25.95 11.43
N GLU A 125 5.17 -25.22 12.35
CA GLU A 125 4.33 -25.75 13.42
C GLU A 125 3.14 -26.52 12.83
N GLU A 126 2.41 -25.94 11.87
CA GLU A 126 1.31 -26.62 11.16
C GLU A 126 1.77 -27.94 10.52
N ARG A 127 2.91 -27.91 9.81
CA ARG A 127 3.48 -29.11 9.18
C ARG A 127 3.91 -30.17 10.21
N LEU A 128 4.42 -29.76 11.36
CA LEU A 128 4.79 -30.69 12.45
C LEU A 128 3.55 -31.35 13.05
N GLU A 129 2.46 -30.60 13.24
CA GLU A 129 1.18 -31.14 13.71
C GLU A 129 0.61 -32.19 12.75
N GLU A 130 0.62 -31.89 11.44
CA GLU A 130 0.21 -32.84 10.41
C GLU A 130 1.04 -34.13 10.44
N ARG A 131 2.38 -34.00 10.54
CA ARG A 131 3.29 -35.15 10.63
C ARG A 131 3.07 -35.95 11.92
N GLN A 132 2.81 -35.28 13.04
CA GLN A 132 2.65 -35.92 14.34
C GLN A 132 1.48 -36.90 14.37
N THR A 133 0.40 -36.62 13.64
CA THR A 133 -0.73 -37.53 13.48
C THR A 133 -0.29 -38.85 12.84
N SER A 134 0.49 -38.77 11.76
CA SER A 134 1.02 -39.95 11.06
C SER A 134 2.01 -40.73 11.94
N ILE A 135 2.90 -40.05 12.65
CA ILE A 135 3.86 -40.67 13.57
C ILE A 135 3.12 -41.42 14.69
N SER A 136 2.09 -40.81 15.26
CA SER A 136 1.31 -41.42 16.34
C SER A 136 0.64 -42.71 15.88
N ARG A 137 0.09 -42.72 14.66
CA ARG A 137 -0.49 -43.92 14.06
C ARG A 137 0.54 -45.04 13.83
N LEU A 138 1.73 -44.70 13.35
CA LEU A 138 2.80 -45.68 13.15
C LEU A 138 3.24 -46.32 14.48
N ARG A 139 3.37 -45.53 15.55
CA ARG A 139 3.69 -46.02 16.89
C ARG A 139 2.62 -46.96 17.45
N GLU A 140 1.35 -46.67 17.20
CA GLU A 140 0.24 -47.54 17.57
C GLU A 140 0.36 -48.91 16.87
N ILE A 141 0.60 -48.92 15.55
CA ILE A 141 0.81 -50.15 14.77
C ILE A 141 2.02 -50.92 15.29
N GLU A 142 3.14 -50.25 15.55
CA GLU A 142 4.34 -50.88 16.10
C GLU A 142 4.04 -51.58 17.44
N THR A 143 3.27 -50.92 18.30
CA THR A 143 2.86 -51.47 19.60
C THR A 143 2.00 -52.72 19.43
N GLN A 144 1.03 -52.69 18.50
CA GLN A 144 0.19 -53.85 18.19
C GLN A 144 1.03 -55.03 17.68
N VAL A 145 1.95 -54.79 16.74
CA VAL A 145 2.83 -55.83 16.19
C VAL A 145 3.76 -56.42 17.25
N ARG A 146 4.33 -55.59 18.12
CA ARG A 146 5.16 -56.08 19.24
C ARG A 146 4.38 -56.94 20.23
N GLY A 147 3.08 -56.66 20.41
CA GLY A 147 2.17 -57.42 21.27
C GLY A 147 1.67 -58.74 20.68
N CYS A 148 1.87 -58.98 19.38
CA CYS A 148 1.51 -60.24 18.70
C CYS A 148 2.60 -61.32 18.81
N LYS A 149 3.51 -61.23 19.79
CA LYS A 149 4.53 -62.25 20.10
C LYS A 149 4.11 -63.14 21.25
#